data_AF-A0A947VG36-F1
#
_entry.id   AF-A0A947VG36-F1
#
_cell.length_a   1.000
_cell.length_b   1.000
_cell.length_c   1.000
_cell.angle_alpha   90.00
_cell.angle_beta   90.00
_cell.angle_gamma   90.00
#
_symmetry.space_group_name_H-M   'P 1'
#
loop_
_entity.id
_entity.type
_entity.pdbx_description
1 polymer ?
#
loop_
_entity_poly.entity_id
_entity_poly.type
_entity_poly.pdbx_seq_one_letter_code
_entity_poly.pdbx_strand_id
1 'polypeptide(L)'
;AKEFIIPEGDFKIENIVEIYDSPLSSWFEKLIHTDYKDIVELGVNYFQKNNSLMELEKLRDNFILNFSKIGKYVTFGIEPLVGFITAKENDIKNIRIILSGKLNKLSPDQIKERVRDTYV
;
A
#
# COMPACT_ATOMS: atom_id res chain seq x y z
N ALA A 1 -18.12 -5.91 -12.10
CA ALA A 1 -16.70 -5.48 -12.06
C ALA A 1 -16.52 -4.03 -12.50
N LYS A 2 -16.88 -3.66 -13.74
CA LYS A 2 -16.62 -2.31 -14.29
C LYS A 2 -17.20 -1.13 -13.50
N GLU A 3 -18.34 -1.30 -12.83
CA GLU A 3 -18.98 -0.24 -12.03
C GLU A 3 -18.17 0.23 -10.80
N PHE A 4 -17.19 -0.57 -10.35
CA PHE A 4 -16.34 -0.27 -9.18
C PHE A 4 -14.93 0.16 -9.56
N ILE A 5 -14.62 0.25 -10.86
CA ILE A 5 -13.28 0.63 -11.34
C ILE A 5 -13.23 2.16 -11.48
N ILE A 6 -12.18 2.76 -10.91
CA ILE A 6 -11.89 4.19 -11.10
C ILE A 6 -11.24 4.34 -12.50
N PRO A 7 -11.76 5.21 -13.37
CA PRO A 7 -11.29 5.31 -14.75
C PRO A 7 -9.95 6.02 -14.91
N GLU A 8 -9.49 6.69 -13.86
CA GLU A 8 -8.23 7.42 -13.82
C GLU A 8 -7.04 6.52 -13.47
N GLY A 9 -5.85 6.95 -13.87
CA GLY A 9 -4.59 6.25 -13.63
C GLY A 9 -3.89 5.84 -14.91
N ASP A 10 -2.70 5.27 -14.75
CA ASP A 10 -1.86 4.76 -15.83
C ASP A 10 -2.22 3.33 -16.24
N PHE A 11 -3.01 2.65 -15.41
CA PHE A 11 -3.37 1.25 -15.61
C PHE A 11 -4.75 1.12 -16.28
N LYS A 12 -4.76 0.66 -17.54
CA LYS A 12 -5.98 0.55 -18.36
C LYS A 12 -7.05 -0.35 -17.74
N ILE A 13 -8.31 0.05 -17.84
CA ILE A 13 -9.47 -0.70 -17.32
C ILE A 13 -9.52 -2.12 -17.90
N GLU A 14 -9.20 -2.28 -19.19
CA GLU A 14 -9.19 -3.58 -19.85
C GLU A 14 -8.23 -4.55 -19.15
N ASN A 15 -7.04 -4.07 -18.76
CA ASN A 15 -6.04 -4.85 -18.04
C ASN A 15 -6.54 -5.23 -16.64
N ILE A 16 -7.25 -4.32 -15.94
CA ILE A 16 -7.82 -4.60 -14.61
C ILE A 16 -8.86 -5.73 -14.70
N VAL A 17 -9.76 -5.65 -15.68
CA VAL A 17 -10.80 -6.67 -15.89
C VAL A 17 -10.15 -8.01 -16.23
N GLU A 18 -9.14 -8.01 -17.10
CA GLU A 18 -8.43 -9.23 -17.49
C GLU A 18 -7.67 -9.88 -16.32
N ILE A 19 -7.12 -9.07 -15.39
CA ILE A 19 -6.52 -9.58 -14.15
C ILE A 19 -7.61 -10.16 -13.25
N TYR A 20 -8.71 -9.42 -13.05
CA TYR A 20 -9.79 -9.81 -12.16
C TYR A 20 -10.42 -11.17 -12.54
N ASP A 21 -10.60 -11.41 -13.83
CA ASP A 21 -11.15 -12.66 -14.36
C ASP A 21 -10.15 -13.84 -14.29
N SER A 22 -8.88 -13.58 -13.96
CA SER A 22 -7.86 -14.61 -13.78
C SER A 22 -7.74 -15.09 -12.33
N PRO A 23 -7.23 -16.31 -12.07
CA PRO A 23 -6.97 -16.79 -10.72
C PRO A 23 -6.09 -15.83 -9.91
N LEU A 24 -6.39 -15.64 -8.63
CA LEU A 24 -5.65 -14.72 -7.76
C LEU A 24 -4.13 -15.00 -7.75
N SER A 25 -3.74 -16.28 -7.85
CA SER A 25 -2.34 -16.71 -7.90
C SER A 25 -1.58 -16.27 -9.14
N SER A 26 -2.25 -15.84 -10.21
CA SER A 26 -1.62 -15.36 -11.45
C SER A 26 -1.64 -13.83 -11.58
N TRP A 27 -2.22 -13.09 -10.62
CA TRP A 27 -2.39 -11.65 -10.75
C TRP A 27 -1.06 -10.90 -10.90
N PHE A 28 -0.04 -11.27 -10.14
CA PHE A 28 1.26 -10.60 -10.19
C PHE A 28 2.04 -10.87 -11.49
N GLU A 29 1.78 -11.97 -12.19
CA GLU A 29 2.41 -12.28 -13.50
C GLU A 29 1.98 -11.27 -14.56
N LYS A 30 0.73 -10.80 -14.50
CA LYS A 30 0.19 -9.77 -15.40
C LYS A 30 0.68 -8.36 -15.05
N LEU A 31 1.37 -8.20 -13.93
CA LEU A 31 1.88 -6.92 -13.44
C LEU A 31 3.41 -6.77 -13.58
N ILE A 32 4.10 -7.75 -14.17
CA ILE A 32 5.59 -7.80 -14.28
C ILE A 32 6.22 -6.50 -14.80
N HIS A 33 5.53 -5.77 -15.67
CA HIS A 33 6.02 -4.52 -16.26
C HIS A 33 5.52 -3.25 -15.53
N THR A 34 5.06 -3.40 -14.29
CA THR A 34 4.56 -2.30 -13.45
C THR A 34 5.26 -2.30 -12.10
N ASP A 35 5.24 -1.16 -11.42
CA ASP A 35 5.76 -1.03 -10.06
C ASP A 35 4.92 -1.81 -9.02
N TYR A 36 3.76 -2.33 -9.41
CA TYR A 36 2.82 -3.02 -8.53
C TYR A 36 3.11 -4.52 -8.35
N LYS A 37 3.96 -5.12 -9.20
CA LYS A 37 4.18 -6.58 -9.19
C LYS A 37 4.55 -7.10 -7.82
N ASP A 38 5.60 -6.54 -7.20
CA ASP A 38 6.14 -7.09 -5.94
C ASP A 38 5.16 -6.88 -4.78
N ILE A 39 4.48 -5.72 -4.75
CA ILE A 39 3.45 -5.41 -3.74
C ILE A 39 2.30 -6.42 -3.81
N VAL A 40 1.81 -6.69 -5.03
CA VAL A 40 0.70 -7.62 -5.24
C VAL A 40 1.14 -9.06 -4.98
N GLU A 41 2.32 -9.47 -5.43
CA GLU A 41 2.85 -10.81 -5.17
C GLU A 41 2.99 -11.10 -3.67
N LEU A 42 3.66 -10.21 -2.93
CA LEU A 42 3.84 -10.35 -1.48
C LEU A 42 2.49 -10.34 -0.75
N GLY A 43 1.59 -9.43 -1.15
CA GLY A 43 0.25 -9.33 -0.59
C GLY A 43 -0.61 -10.57 -0.83
N VAL A 44 -0.62 -11.10 -2.06
CA VAL A 44 -1.35 -12.33 -2.43
C VAL A 44 -0.80 -13.53 -1.67
N ASN A 45 0.53 -13.70 -1.63
CA ASN A 45 1.17 -14.79 -0.92
C ASN A 45 0.85 -14.74 0.59
N TYR A 46 0.88 -13.55 1.19
CA TYR A 46 0.49 -13.36 2.58
C TYR A 46 -0.99 -13.67 2.81
N PHE A 47 -1.87 -13.21 1.92
CA PHE A 47 -3.31 -13.46 2.00
C PHE A 47 -3.64 -14.95 1.91
N GLN A 48 -3.05 -15.68 0.96
CA GLN A 48 -3.27 -17.12 0.81
C GLN A 48 -2.84 -17.92 2.05
N LYS A 49 -1.76 -17.49 2.71
CA LYS A 49 -1.23 -18.16 3.91
C LYS A 49 -2.01 -17.80 5.18
N ASN A 50 -2.43 -16.55 5.32
CA ASN A 50 -2.92 -16.01 6.60
C ASN A 50 -4.40 -15.57 6.56
N ASN A 51 -5.06 -15.66 5.41
CA ASN A 51 -6.41 -15.14 5.17
C ASN A 51 -6.58 -13.68 5.63
N SER A 52 -5.58 -12.85 5.35
CA SER A 52 -5.48 -11.47 5.84
C SER A 52 -4.83 -10.58 4.79
N LEU A 53 -5.37 -9.37 4.59
CA LEU A 53 -4.82 -8.37 3.65
C LEU A 53 -3.80 -7.44 4.31
N MET A 54 -3.43 -7.69 5.56
CA MET A 54 -2.57 -6.80 6.36
C MET A 54 -1.30 -6.39 5.61
N GLU A 55 -0.60 -7.36 5.03
CA GLU A 55 0.67 -7.10 4.34
C GLU A 55 0.48 -6.26 3.08
N LEU A 56 -0.56 -6.55 2.28
CA LEU A 56 -0.90 -5.76 1.10
C LEU A 56 -1.21 -4.30 1.46
N GLU A 57 -1.99 -4.08 2.52
CA GLU A 57 -2.33 -2.72 2.98
C GLU A 57 -1.10 -1.94 3.46
N LYS A 58 -0.20 -2.62 4.17
CA LYS A 58 1.06 -2.03 4.64
C LYS A 58 1.98 -1.69 3.46
N LEU A 59 2.18 -2.62 2.53
CA LEU A 59 3.02 -2.42 1.35
C LEU A 59 2.48 -1.32 0.44
N ARG A 60 1.16 -1.26 0.22
CA ARG A 60 0.51 -0.15 -0.51
C ARG A 60 0.78 1.20 0.15
N ASP A 61 0.56 1.31 1.46
CA ASP A 61 0.77 2.57 2.18
C ASP A 61 2.26 2.99 2.14
N ASN A 62 3.18 2.04 2.29
CA ASN A 62 4.62 2.27 2.15
C ASN A 62 5.00 2.72 0.72
N PHE A 63 4.39 2.13 -0.31
CA PHE A 63 4.62 2.52 -1.70
C PHE A 63 4.24 3.99 -1.95
N ILE A 64 3.04 4.39 -1.52
CA ILE A 64 2.57 5.78 -1.64
C ILE A 64 3.48 6.72 -0.85
N LEU A 65 3.88 6.34 0.37
CA LEU A 65 4.78 7.14 1.19
C LEU A 65 6.14 7.34 0.52
N ASN A 66 6.71 6.27 -0.06
CA ASN A 66 8.00 6.32 -0.74
C ASN A 66 7.94 7.13 -2.03
N PHE A 67 6.86 7.01 -2.81
CA PHE A 67 6.60 7.88 -3.95
C PHE A 67 6.53 9.36 -3.52
N SER A 68 5.84 9.64 -2.42
CA SER A 68 5.68 11.00 -1.88
C SER A 68 7.00 11.62 -1.39
N LYS A 69 7.99 10.80 -0.98
CA LYS A 69 9.32 11.27 -0.55
C LYS A 69 10.08 11.94 -1.69
N ILE A 70 9.78 11.65 -2.96
CA ILE A 70 10.41 12.32 -4.12
C ILE A 70 10.17 13.83 -4.05
N GLY A 71 9.00 14.25 -3.56
CA GLY A 71 8.65 15.67 -3.40
C GLY A 71 9.59 16.44 -2.47
N LYS A 72 10.36 15.79 -1.59
CA LYS A 72 11.37 16.45 -0.74
C LYS A 72 12.49 17.11 -1.53
N TYR A 73 12.77 16.59 -2.73
CA TYR A 73 13.88 17.05 -3.56
C TYR A 73 13.46 18.17 -4.52
N VAL A 74 12.17 18.52 -4.55
CA VAL A 74 11.64 19.63 -5.35
C VAL A 74 11.72 20.92 -4.53
N THR A 75 12.41 21.94 -5.04
CA THR A 75 12.65 23.19 -4.29
C THR A 75 11.43 24.11 -4.22
N PHE A 76 10.62 24.15 -5.28
CA PHE A 76 9.43 24.99 -5.37
C PHE A 76 8.29 24.21 -6.00
N GLY A 77 7.11 24.26 -5.39
CA GLY A 77 5.91 23.59 -5.90
C GLY A 77 5.02 23.04 -4.81
N ILE A 78 4.01 22.27 -5.20
CA ILE A 78 3.05 21.62 -4.31
C ILE A 78 3.58 20.29 -3.76
N GLU A 79 4.61 19.73 -4.38
CA GLU A 79 5.18 18.43 -4.10
C GLU A 79 5.73 18.31 -2.67
N PRO A 80 6.48 19.30 -2.12
CA PRO A 80 6.91 19.24 -0.72
C PRO A 80 5.74 19.28 0.26
N LEU A 81 4.67 20.02 -0.07
CA LEU A 81 3.47 20.13 0.75
C LEU A 81 2.69 18.81 0.76
N VAL A 82 2.47 18.21 -0.41
CA VAL A 82 1.82 16.89 -0.52
C VAL A 82 2.64 15.83 0.20
N GLY A 83 3.97 15.81 0.00
CA GLY A 83 4.86 14.89 0.70
C GLY A 83 4.76 15.02 2.22
N PHE A 84 4.68 16.25 2.74
CA PHE A 84 4.48 16.51 4.16
C PHE A 84 3.12 16.03 4.68
N ILE A 85 2.03 16.29 3.95
CA ILE A 85 0.69 15.86 4.35
C ILE A 85 0.62 14.33 4.39
N THR A 86 1.06 13.65 3.33
CA THR A 86 1.11 12.17 3.28
C THR A 86 1.92 11.60 4.44
N ALA A 87 3.06 12.21 4.76
CA ALA A 87 3.88 11.82 5.90
C ALA A 87 3.10 11.92 7.23
N LYS A 88 2.40 13.03 7.45
CA LYS A 88 1.62 13.24 8.68
C LYS A 88 0.45 12.29 8.81
N GLU A 89 -0.25 11.99 7.71
CA GLU A 89 -1.32 11.00 7.71
C GLU A 89 -0.79 9.60 8.06
N ASN A 90 0.38 9.23 7.52
CA ASN A 90 1.03 7.96 7.84
C ASN A 90 1.48 7.88 9.31
N ASP A 91 2.08 8.95 9.85
CA ASP A 91 2.48 9.02 11.27
C ASP A 91 1.25 8.86 12.20
N ILE A 92 0.15 9.55 11.89
CA ILE A 92 -1.12 9.43 12.63
C ILE A 92 -1.66 8.00 12.56
N LYS A 93 -1.60 7.36 11.39
CA LYS A 93 -2.03 5.96 11.21
C LYS A 93 -1.17 5.01 12.05
N ASN A 94 0.16 5.19 12.06
CA ASN A 94 1.08 4.42 12.89
C ASN A 94 0.81 4.59 14.39
N ILE A 95 0.59 5.82 14.85
CA ILE A 95 0.22 6.08 16.24
C ILE A 95 -1.09 5.36 16.59
N ARG A 96 -2.10 5.42 15.71
CA ARG A 96 -3.38 4.73 15.91
C ARG A 96 -3.20 3.20 15.99
N ILE A 97 -2.37 2.61 15.14
CA ILE A 97 -2.04 1.18 15.17
C ILE A 97 -1.39 0.80 16.50
N ILE A 98 -0.42 1.59 16.96
CA ILE A 98 0.28 1.34 18.23
C ILE A 98 -0.70 1.45 19.40
N LEU A 99 -1.52 2.50 19.44
CA LEU A 99 -2.50 2.70 20.51
C LEU A 99 -3.55 1.60 20.52
N SER A 100 -4.13 1.26 19.37
CA SER A 100 -5.12 0.18 19.25
C SER A 100 -4.51 -1.17 19.62
N GLY A 101 -3.27 -1.45 19.19
CA GLY A 101 -2.56 -2.67 19.56
C GLY A 101 -2.30 -2.78 21.06
N LYS A 102 -1.90 -1.68 21.71
CA LYS A 102 -1.73 -1.61 23.17
C LYS A 102 -3.05 -1.79 23.92
N LEU A 103 -4.13 -1.14 23.46
CA LEU A 103 -5.47 -1.31 24.04
C LEU A 103 -5.95 -2.77 23.97
N ASN A 104 -5.63 -3.45 22.87
CA ASN A 104 -5.94 -4.86 22.65
C ASN A 104 -4.88 -5.83 23.22
N LYS A 105 -3.91 -5.34 24.00
CA LYS A 105 -2.85 -6.14 24.65
C LYS A 105 -2.04 -7.02 23.69
N LEU A 106 -1.87 -6.57 22.44
CA LEU A 106 -1.00 -7.24 21.47
C LEU A 106 0.46 -7.18 21.93
N SER A 107 1.25 -8.19 21.57
CA SER A 107 2.68 -8.18 21.86
C SER A 107 3.38 -7.06 21.06
N PRO A 108 4.54 -6.56 21.54
CA PRO A 108 5.31 -5.57 20.80
C PRO A 108 5.63 -6.00 19.36
N ASP A 109 5.90 -7.28 19.12
CA ASP A 109 6.24 -7.80 17.80
C ASP A 109 5.01 -7.85 16.88
N GLN A 110 3.83 -8.23 17.41
CA GLN A 110 2.57 -8.16 16.68
C GLN A 110 2.23 -6.72 16.28
N ILE A 111 2.50 -5.74 17.15
CA ILE A 111 2.26 -4.33 16.82
C ILE A 111 3.26 -3.88 15.74
N LYS A 112 4.55 -4.18 15.91
CA LYS A 112 5.60 -3.81 14.94
C LYS A 112 5.33 -4.35 13.54
N GLU A 113 4.85 -5.59 13.42
CA GLU A 113 4.50 -6.19 12.14
C GLU A 113 3.52 -5.31 11.34
N ARG A 114 2.57 -4.66 12.03
CA ARG A 114 1.50 -3.84 11.45
C ARG A 114 1.89 -2.38 11.18
N VAL A 115 2.96 -1.88 11.82
CA VAL A 115 3.43 -0.50 11.68
C VAL A 115 4.05 -0.33 10.29
N ARG A 116 3.72 0.79 9.63
CA ARG A 116 4.25 1.19 8.32
C ARG A 116 5.57 1.95 8.48
N ASP A 117 6.29 2.10 7.37
CA ASP A 117 7.53 2.86 7.34
C ASP A 117 7.28 4.31 7.75
N THR A 118 8.31 4.98 8.26
CA THR A 118 8.27 6.41 8.53
C THR A 118 8.69 7.20 7.31
N TYR A 119 8.27 8.47 7.29
CA TYR A 119 8.66 9.39 6.22
C TYR A 119 10.13 9.79 6.29
N VAL A 120 10.74 9.76 7.48
CA VAL A 120 12.16 10.07 7.72
C VAL A 120 13.04 8.88 7.42
#